data_AF-A0DJA6-F1
#
_entry.id   AF-A0DJA6-F1
#
_cell.length_a   1.000
_cell.length_b   1.000
_cell.length_c   1.000
_cell.angle_alpha   90.00
_cell.angle_beta   90.00
_cell.angle_gamma   90.00
#
_symmetry.space_group_name_H-M   'P 1'
#
loop_
_entity.id
_entity.type
_entity.pdbx_description
1 polymer ?
#
loop_
_entity_poly.entity_id
_entity_poly.type
_entity_poly.pdbx_seq_one_letter_code
_entity_poly.pdbx_strand_id
1 'polypeptide(L)'
;MNCTHHIQNQVSIICLAPHKCPCQRRLCVECQYEHEVEKQHTVPIKIFQEMMMKKFYKSYPQQTSELIIQRKNFKEMLSSTQNKLRQIWVGLEDSINQMYEMIEMEDKFYVNFITNNVNPTELSNTELEKLVSIILGKTQEDRNDQKKSYLMQLEMIKKYWKETQTFCDNFNTELKGIMQFIKKKVNNPWENLKEIKSVYNRKEDLYQVLTQSKNIDGAYLNEVIEMLRNEEITNCLKFFSDKTQLKFIASMIQNISEIDFSKKNYSTENNDQIRKELIKKISYGQHIIEFLKFLVSL
;
A
#
# COMPACT_ATOMS: atom_id res chain seq x y z
N MET A 1 39.78 26.34 13.77
CA MET A 1 38.81 27.30 14.34
C MET A 1 39.30 27.66 15.73
N ASN A 2 39.33 28.95 16.06
CA ASN A 2 39.71 29.39 17.40
C ASN A 2 38.54 29.20 18.36
N CYS A 3 38.84 29.03 19.64
CA CYS A 3 37.84 28.98 20.70
C CYS A 3 37.18 30.34 20.83
N THR A 4 35.86 30.34 21.05
CA THR A 4 35.08 31.58 21.22
C THR A 4 35.34 32.24 22.58
N HIS A 5 35.72 31.48 23.59
CA HIS A 5 36.05 31.97 24.93
C HIS A 5 37.55 32.26 25.10
N HIS A 6 38.41 31.49 24.42
CA HIS A 6 39.87 31.65 24.44
C HIS A 6 40.39 31.90 23.03
N ILE A 7 40.29 33.14 22.55
CA ILE A 7 40.48 33.51 21.13
C ILE A 7 41.86 33.13 20.58
N GLN A 8 42.88 33.02 21.43
CA GLN A 8 44.23 32.61 21.06
C GLN A 8 44.38 31.08 20.92
N ASN A 9 43.44 30.31 21.47
CA ASN A 9 43.51 28.86 21.50
C ASN A 9 42.70 28.23 20.37
N GLN A 10 43.28 27.23 19.71
CA GLN A 10 42.58 26.45 18.70
C GLN A 10 41.69 25.38 19.35
N VAL A 11 40.48 25.20 18.83
CA VAL A 11 39.64 24.05 19.18
C VAL A 11 40.31 22.78 18.64
N SER A 12 40.61 21.84 19.54
CA SER A 12 41.26 20.57 19.22
C SER A 12 40.50 19.34 19.73
N ILE A 13 39.48 19.54 20.58
CA ILE A 13 38.81 18.49 21.33
C ILE A 13 37.28 18.58 21.16
N ILE A 14 36.60 17.44 21.13
CA ILE A 14 35.14 17.30 21.13
C ILE A 14 34.68 16.62 22.43
N CYS A 15 33.70 17.20 23.11
CA CYS A 15 33.06 16.62 24.28
C CYS A 15 31.89 15.70 23.90
N LEU A 16 31.95 14.43 24.34
CA LEU A 16 30.95 13.38 24.13
C LEU A 16 30.04 13.15 25.34
N ALA A 17 30.25 13.82 26.48
CA ALA A 17 29.48 13.58 27.70
C ALA A 17 27.97 13.81 27.49
N PRO A 18 27.10 12.97 28.05
CA PRO A 18 25.65 13.13 27.97
C PRO A 18 25.15 14.18 28.98
N HIS A 19 25.61 15.42 28.87
CA HIS A 19 25.16 16.51 29.74
C HIS A 19 24.26 17.52 29.02
N LYS A 20 23.34 18.13 29.78
CA LYS A 20 22.43 19.20 29.33
C LYS A 20 23.09 20.60 29.31
N CYS A 21 24.38 20.71 29.65
CA CYS A 21 25.04 22.02 29.69
C CYS A 21 24.92 22.75 28.34
N PRO A 22 24.62 24.07 28.32
CA PRO A 22 24.74 24.92 27.12
C PRO A 22 26.19 25.05 26.61
N CYS A 23 27.16 24.45 27.31
CA CYS A 23 28.57 24.38 26.95
C CYS A 23 28.76 23.95 25.48
N GLN A 24 29.66 24.63 24.78
CA GLN A 24 30.01 24.27 23.41
C GLN A 24 30.65 22.88 23.38
N ARG A 25 30.17 21.99 22.50
CA ARG A 25 30.76 20.64 22.28
C ARG A 25 32.20 20.69 21.76
N ARG A 26 32.64 21.87 21.31
CA ARG A 26 33.93 22.18 20.73
C ARG A 26 34.79 22.84 21.81
N LEU A 27 35.83 22.16 22.26
CA LEU A 27 36.67 22.61 23.35
C LEU A 27 38.10 22.89 22.85
N CYS A 28 38.70 23.97 23.34
CA CYS A 28 40.15 24.05 23.46
C CYS A 28 40.60 23.40 24.78
N VAL A 29 41.91 23.34 25.01
CA VAL A 29 42.47 22.70 26.22
C VAL A 29 41.98 23.42 27.48
N GLU A 30 41.94 24.75 27.51
CA GLU A 30 41.48 25.53 28.67
C GLU A 30 39.98 25.28 28.96
N CYS A 31 39.12 25.31 27.94
CA CYS A 31 37.70 24.99 28.12
C CYS A 31 37.45 23.58 28.69
N GLN A 32 38.32 22.61 28.37
CA GLN A 32 38.18 21.26 28.94
C GLN A 32 38.33 21.28 30.46
N TYR A 33 39.29 22.05 30.97
CA TYR A 33 39.53 22.20 32.40
C TYR A 33 38.44 23.05 33.06
N GLU A 34 38.10 24.21 32.48
CA GLU A 34 37.10 25.14 33.04
C GLU A 34 35.70 24.53 33.13
N HIS A 35 35.32 23.66 32.19
CA HIS A 35 34.03 22.97 32.21
C HIS A 35 34.07 21.63 32.95
N GLU A 36 35.19 21.30 33.60
CA GLU A 36 35.38 20.06 34.38
C GLU A 36 35.01 18.79 33.57
N VAL A 37 35.27 18.81 32.25
CA VAL A 37 34.94 17.66 31.39
C VAL A 37 35.99 16.60 31.58
N GLU A 38 35.58 15.49 32.20
CA GLU A 38 36.44 14.32 32.41
C GLU A 38 37.07 13.87 31.09
N LYS A 39 38.38 13.56 31.13
CA LYS A 39 39.16 13.16 29.94
C LYS A 39 38.52 12.00 29.17
N GLN A 40 37.87 11.07 29.86
CA GLN A 40 37.18 9.92 29.26
C GLN A 40 36.01 10.31 28.34
N HIS A 41 35.47 11.52 28.50
CA HIS A 41 34.39 12.05 27.66
C HIS A 41 34.89 13.01 26.58
N THR A 42 36.19 13.17 26.42
CA THR A 42 36.78 14.04 25.40
C THR A 42 37.51 13.24 24.34
N VAL A 43 37.38 13.67 23.09
CA VAL A 43 38.06 13.02 21.96
C VAL A 43 38.70 14.09 21.09
N PRO A 44 39.98 13.94 20.71
CA PRO A 44 40.62 14.81 19.72
C PRO A 44 39.82 14.86 18.42
N ILE A 45 39.71 16.02 17.79
CA ILE A 45 38.89 16.22 16.58
C ILE A 45 39.22 15.20 15.49
N LYS A 46 40.51 14.90 15.26
CA LYS A 46 40.93 13.90 14.26
C LYS A 46 40.34 12.51 14.54
N ILE A 47 40.44 12.05 15.79
CA ILE A 47 39.89 10.76 16.22
C ILE A 47 38.35 10.78 16.14
N PHE A 48 37.72 11.89 16.51
CA PHE A 48 36.27 12.04 16.38
C PHE A 48 35.81 11.95 14.92
N GLN A 49 36.54 12.56 13.99
CA GLN A 49 36.28 12.44 12.55
C GLN A 49 36.39 10.99 12.07
N GLU A 50 37.44 10.27 12.47
CA GLU A 50 37.60 8.84 12.14
C GLU A 50 36.45 7.99 12.71
N MET A 51 36.05 8.25 13.96
CA MET A 51 34.92 7.57 14.60
C MET A 51 33.61 7.83 13.86
N MET A 52 33.35 9.09 13.45
CA MET A 52 32.20 9.45 12.63
C MET A 52 32.22 8.72 11.29
N MET A 53 33.32 8.78 10.56
CA MET A 53 33.44 8.10 9.26
C MET A 53 33.22 6.58 9.42
N LYS A 54 33.81 5.96 10.44
CA LYS A 54 33.60 4.53 10.74
C LYS A 54 32.13 4.22 11.05
N LYS A 55 31.44 5.08 11.79
CA LYS A 55 29.99 4.92 12.05
C LYS A 55 29.18 5.06 10.76
N PHE A 56 29.45 6.10 9.96
CA PHE A 56 28.76 6.29 8.67
C PHE A 56 29.00 5.13 7.72
N TYR A 57 30.25 4.67 7.55
CA TYR A 57 30.59 3.52 6.71
C TYR A 57 30.04 2.18 7.22
N LYS A 58 29.74 2.03 8.52
CA LYS A 58 29.03 0.84 9.00
C LYS A 58 27.54 0.89 8.61
N SER A 59 26.92 2.07 8.61
CA SER A 59 25.50 2.24 8.25
C SER A 59 25.22 2.36 6.75
N TYR A 60 26.19 2.80 5.95
CA TYR A 60 26.00 3.19 4.55
C TYR A 60 25.88 2.03 3.53
N PRO A 61 26.68 0.94 3.61
CA PRO A 61 26.71 -0.10 2.58
C PRO A 61 25.42 -0.92 2.52
N GLN A 62 24.84 -1.25 3.68
CA GLN A 62 23.64 -2.09 3.76
C GLN A 62 22.39 -1.37 3.21
N GLN A 63 22.24 -0.08 3.48
CA GLN A 63 21.10 0.68 2.95
C GLN A 63 21.17 0.83 1.42
N THR A 64 22.37 0.97 0.87
CA THR A 64 22.51 1.18 -0.58
C THR A 64 22.17 -0.09 -1.36
N SER A 65 22.60 -1.27 -0.89
CA SER A 65 22.26 -2.54 -1.53
C SER A 65 20.76 -2.86 -1.42
N GLU A 66 20.15 -2.64 -0.25
CA GLU A 66 18.70 -2.81 -0.07
C GLU A 66 17.89 -1.89 -0.99
N LEU A 67 18.27 -0.62 -1.10
CA LEU A 67 17.59 0.33 -2.00
C LEU A 67 17.75 -0.06 -3.48
N ILE A 68 18.93 -0.56 -3.88
CA ILE A 68 19.15 -1.07 -5.24
C ILE A 68 18.25 -2.28 -5.51
N ILE A 69 18.16 -3.21 -4.56
CA ILE A 69 17.28 -4.39 -4.66
C ILE A 69 15.82 -3.96 -4.76
N GLN A 70 15.36 -3.06 -3.88
CA GLN A 70 13.99 -2.54 -3.93
C GLN A 70 13.69 -1.87 -5.26
N ARG A 71 14.59 -1.02 -5.76
CA ARG A 71 14.46 -0.37 -7.07
C ARG A 71 14.35 -1.40 -8.20
N LYS A 72 15.16 -2.46 -8.16
CA LYS A 72 15.11 -3.55 -9.15
C LYS A 72 13.77 -4.27 -9.09
N ASN A 73 13.31 -4.65 -7.91
CA ASN A 73 12.02 -5.33 -7.70
C ASN A 73 10.84 -4.49 -8.22
N PHE A 74 10.82 -3.19 -7.92
CA PHE A 74 9.79 -2.28 -8.45
C PHE A 74 9.84 -2.20 -9.99
N LYS A 75 11.03 -2.13 -10.58
CA LYS A 75 11.18 -2.09 -12.04
C LYS A 75 10.67 -3.37 -12.70
N GLU A 76 11.00 -4.53 -12.14
CA GLU A 76 10.52 -5.83 -12.60
C GLU A 76 9.00 -5.95 -12.49
N MET A 77 8.43 -5.54 -11.35
CA MET A 77 6.98 -5.53 -11.14
C MET A 77 6.27 -4.64 -12.15
N LEU A 78 6.76 -3.42 -12.39
CA LEU A 78 6.19 -2.50 -13.37
C LEU A 78 6.27 -3.06 -14.79
N SER A 79 7.42 -3.61 -15.18
CA SER A 79 7.61 -4.22 -16.50
C SER A 79 6.68 -5.43 -16.70
N SER A 80 6.53 -6.26 -15.67
CA SER A 80 5.63 -7.42 -15.69
C SER A 80 4.17 -6.99 -15.85
N THR A 81 3.73 -6.00 -15.08
CA THR A 81 2.38 -5.43 -15.18
C THR A 81 2.12 -4.84 -16.57
N GLN A 82 3.07 -4.06 -17.10
CA GLN A 82 2.96 -3.48 -18.43
C GLN A 82 2.82 -4.56 -19.52
N ASN A 83 3.62 -5.63 -19.44
CA ASN A 83 3.54 -6.73 -20.40
C ASN A 83 2.20 -7.45 -20.33
N LYS A 84 1.68 -7.73 -19.12
CA LYS A 84 0.36 -8.35 -18.96
C LYS A 84 -0.77 -7.48 -19.53
N LEU A 85 -0.74 -6.18 -19.26
CA LEU A 85 -1.71 -5.24 -19.84
C LEU A 85 -1.64 -5.22 -21.36
N ARG A 86 -0.43 -5.25 -21.94
CA ARG A 86 -0.24 -5.32 -23.39
C ARG A 86 -0.81 -6.61 -23.99
N GLN A 87 -0.61 -7.75 -23.34
CA GLN A 87 -1.17 -9.03 -23.81
C GLN A 87 -2.70 -9.02 -23.78
N ILE A 88 -3.29 -8.51 -22.70
CA ILE A 88 -4.75 -8.35 -22.60
C ILE A 88 -5.26 -7.44 -23.73
N TRP A 89 -4.54 -6.35 -24.01
CA TRP A 89 -4.90 -5.43 -25.08
C TRP A 89 -4.91 -6.09 -26.46
N VAL A 90 -3.82 -6.79 -26.81
CA VAL A 90 -3.71 -7.50 -28.10
C VAL A 90 -4.81 -8.55 -28.23
N GLY A 91 -5.07 -9.35 -27.19
CA GLY A 91 -6.12 -10.36 -27.23
C GLY A 91 -7.53 -9.78 -27.39
N LEU A 92 -7.78 -8.60 -26.81
CA LEU A 92 -9.05 -7.88 -26.99
C LEU A 92 -9.20 -7.34 -28.41
N GLU A 93 -8.14 -6.72 -28.95
CA GLU A 93 -8.09 -6.21 -30.32
C GLU A 93 -8.34 -7.33 -31.34
N ASP A 94 -7.66 -8.47 -31.19
CA ASP A 94 -7.86 -9.65 -32.04
C ASP A 94 -9.31 -10.16 -31.98
N SER A 95 -9.89 -10.22 -30.77
CA SER A 95 -11.28 -10.66 -30.59
C SER A 95 -12.28 -9.72 -31.28
N ILE A 96 -12.05 -8.40 -31.19
CA ILE A 96 -12.87 -7.39 -31.86
C ILE A 96 -12.76 -7.54 -33.38
N ASN A 97 -11.54 -7.69 -33.90
CA ASN A 97 -11.30 -7.87 -35.34
C ASN A 97 -11.98 -9.14 -35.87
N GLN A 98 -11.88 -10.26 -35.15
CA GLN A 98 -12.57 -11.50 -35.51
C GLN A 98 -14.10 -11.31 -35.57
N MET A 99 -14.70 -10.59 -34.62
CA MET A 99 -16.13 -10.27 -34.69
C MET A 99 -16.49 -9.44 -35.92
N TYR A 100 -15.68 -8.43 -36.26
CA TYR A 100 -15.90 -7.63 -37.47
C TYR A 100 -15.74 -8.46 -38.74
N GLU A 101 -14.71 -9.30 -38.84
CA GLU A 101 -14.48 -10.19 -39.98
C GLU A 101 -15.62 -11.18 -40.18
N MET A 102 -16.17 -11.75 -39.10
CA MET A 102 -17.33 -12.64 -39.19
C MET A 102 -18.56 -11.89 -39.74
N ILE A 103 -18.86 -10.69 -39.23
CA ILE A 103 -19.97 -9.87 -39.72
C ILE A 103 -19.76 -9.48 -41.19
N GLU A 104 -18.55 -9.07 -41.55
CA GLU A 104 -18.22 -8.62 -42.91
C GLU A 104 -18.25 -9.78 -43.91
N MET A 105 -17.70 -10.94 -43.55
CA MET A 105 -17.70 -12.14 -44.40
C MET A 105 -19.14 -12.59 -44.68
N GLU A 106 -19.99 -12.59 -43.64
CA GLU A 106 -21.41 -12.84 -43.83
C GLU A 106 -22.02 -11.81 -44.78
N ASP A 107 -21.92 -10.51 -44.48
CA ASP A 107 -22.53 -9.46 -45.31
C ASP A 107 -22.05 -9.50 -46.77
N LYS A 108 -20.75 -9.73 -47.02
CA LYS A 108 -20.17 -9.90 -48.37
C LYS A 108 -20.75 -11.09 -49.13
N PHE A 109 -20.96 -12.23 -48.47
CA PHE A 109 -21.57 -13.41 -49.09
C PHE A 109 -22.95 -13.06 -49.68
N TYR A 110 -23.78 -12.34 -48.94
CA TYR A 110 -25.11 -11.93 -49.42
C TYR A 110 -25.06 -10.87 -50.51
N VAL A 111 -24.20 -9.85 -50.35
CA VAL A 111 -24.05 -8.80 -51.37
C VAL A 111 -23.59 -9.42 -52.69
N ASN A 112 -22.61 -10.33 -52.66
CA ASN A 112 -22.17 -11.03 -53.87
C ASN A 112 -23.29 -11.85 -54.50
N PHE A 113 -24.09 -12.55 -53.69
CA PHE A 113 -25.22 -13.32 -54.21
C PHE A 113 -26.27 -12.45 -54.90
N ILE A 114 -26.65 -11.32 -54.27
CA ILE A 114 -27.67 -10.39 -54.80
C ILE A 114 -27.15 -9.63 -56.02
N THR A 115 -25.91 -9.15 -55.98
CA THR A 115 -25.39 -8.18 -56.97
C THR A 115 -24.89 -8.88 -58.23
N ASN A 116 -24.33 -10.09 -58.10
CA ASN A 116 -23.71 -10.78 -59.23
C ASN A 116 -24.68 -11.67 -60.01
N ASN A 117 -25.97 -11.72 -59.66
CA ASN A 117 -26.97 -12.63 -60.25
C ASN A 117 -26.43 -14.07 -60.36
N VAL A 118 -25.78 -14.56 -59.30
CA VAL A 118 -25.13 -15.87 -59.31
C VAL A 118 -26.17 -16.93 -59.63
N ASN A 119 -25.94 -17.71 -60.69
CA ASN A 119 -26.82 -18.80 -61.06
C ASN A 119 -26.81 -19.86 -59.93
N PRO A 120 -27.94 -20.16 -59.27
CA PRO A 120 -27.96 -21.09 -58.15
C PRO A 120 -27.42 -22.49 -58.48
N THR A 121 -27.46 -22.90 -59.76
CA THR A 121 -26.93 -24.21 -60.18
C THR A 121 -25.41 -24.31 -60.14
N GLU A 122 -24.71 -23.18 -60.05
CA GLU A 122 -23.24 -23.12 -59.99
C GLU A 122 -22.70 -23.08 -58.55
N LEU A 123 -23.58 -22.98 -57.56
CA LEU A 123 -23.22 -22.93 -56.16
C LEU A 123 -22.87 -24.30 -55.60
N SER A 124 -22.02 -24.34 -54.58
CA SER A 124 -21.81 -25.57 -53.82
C SER A 124 -23.08 -25.97 -53.07
N ASN A 125 -23.24 -27.27 -52.78
CA ASN A 125 -24.38 -27.76 -51.98
C ASN A 125 -24.47 -27.06 -50.62
N THR A 126 -23.34 -26.69 -50.01
CA THR A 126 -23.34 -25.95 -48.73
C THR A 126 -23.89 -24.54 -48.86
N GLU A 127 -23.59 -23.84 -49.96
CA GLU A 127 -24.14 -22.51 -50.24
C GLU A 127 -25.62 -22.59 -50.63
N LEU A 128 -26.00 -23.60 -51.40
CA LEU A 128 -27.40 -23.90 -51.72
C LEU A 128 -28.22 -24.16 -50.45
N GLU A 129 -27.75 -24.98 -49.52
CA GLU A 129 -28.52 -25.22 -48.29
C GLU A 129 -28.61 -24.01 -47.39
N LYS A 130 -27.61 -23.12 -47.40
CA LYS A 130 -27.73 -21.81 -46.76
C LYS A 130 -28.85 -20.99 -47.41
N LEU A 131 -28.90 -20.90 -48.74
CA LEU A 131 -29.96 -20.18 -49.48
C LEU A 131 -31.34 -20.78 -49.30
N VAL A 132 -31.46 -22.11 -49.34
CA VAL A 132 -32.72 -22.83 -49.07
C VAL A 132 -33.19 -22.52 -47.66
N SER A 133 -32.30 -22.55 -46.68
CA SER A 133 -32.65 -22.22 -45.30
C SER A 133 -33.13 -20.77 -45.14
N ILE A 134 -32.56 -19.84 -45.94
CA ILE A 134 -32.96 -18.42 -45.97
C ILE A 134 -34.37 -18.29 -46.55
N ILE A 135 -34.64 -18.93 -47.69
CA ILE A 135 -35.95 -18.92 -48.34
C ILE A 135 -37.03 -19.50 -47.42
N LEU A 136 -36.70 -20.54 -46.68
CA LEU A 136 -37.61 -21.17 -45.72
C LEU A 136 -37.83 -20.33 -44.44
N GLY A 137 -37.22 -19.15 -44.35
CA GLY A 137 -37.33 -18.23 -43.21
C GLY A 137 -36.61 -18.67 -41.94
N LYS A 138 -36.11 -19.91 -41.90
CA LYS A 138 -35.45 -20.50 -40.72
C LYS A 138 -34.16 -19.76 -40.38
N THR A 139 -33.34 -19.41 -41.36
CA THR A 139 -32.04 -18.79 -41.09
C THR A 139 -32.03 -17.26 -41.17
N GLN A 140 -33.08 -16.61 -41.69
CA GLN A 140 -33.12 -15.14 -41.76
C GLN A 140 -33.29 -14.54 -40.34
N GLU A 141 -34.17 -15.10 -39.52
CA GLU A 141 -34.36 -14.70 -38.12
C GLU A 141 -33.14 -15.09 -37.29
N ASP A 142 -32.69 -16.34 -37.37
CA ASP A 142 -31.49 -16.81 -36.66
C ASP A 142 -30.24 -15.96 -36.97
N ARG A 143 -30.07 -15.53 -38.23
CA ARG A 143 -28.97 -14.65 -38.63
C ARG A 143 -29.13 -13.25 -38.06
N ASN A 144 -30.31 -12.66 -38.17
CA ASN A 144 -30.55 -11.33 -37.61
C ASN A 144 -30.26 -11.33 -36.10
N ASP A 145 -30.63 -12.42 -35.42
CA ASP A 145 -30.33 -12.64 -34.01
C ASP A 145 -28.84 -12.84 -33.76
N GLN A 146 -28.12 -13.58 -34.60
CA GLN A 146 -26.67 -13.76 -34.48
C GLN A 146 -25.91 -12.44 -34.70
N LYS A 147 -26.25 -11.68 -35.76
CA LYS A 147 -25.66 -10.35 -36.02
C LYS A 147 -25.96 -9.40 -34.87
N LYS A 148 -27.19 -9.38 -34.38
CA LYS A 148 -27.60 -8.58 -33.21
C LYS A 148 -26.84 -9.00 -31.95
N SER A 149 -26.58 -10.29 -31.77
CA SER A 149 -25.77 -10.83 -30.67
C SER A 149 -24.33 -10.31 -30.74
N TYR A 150 -23.66 -10.38 -31.91
CA TYR A 150 -22.31 -9.83 -32.06
C TYR A 150 -22.27 -8.31 -31.86
N LEU A 151 -23.23 -7.57 -32.40
CA LEU A 151 -23.33 -6.13 -32.18
C LEU A 151 -23.54 -5.78 -30.71
N MET A 152 -24.36 -6.55 -29.99
CA MET A 152 -24.55 -6.38 -28.55
C MET A 152 -23.26 -6.68 -27.77
N GLN A 153 -22.52 -7.72 -28.13
CA GLN A 153 -21.21 -8.02 -27.54
C GLN A 153 -20.21 -6.89 -27.78
N LEU A 154 -20.14 -6.33 -28.99
CA LEU A 154 -19.30 -5.18 -29.32
C LEU A 154 -19.67 -3.93 -28.51
N GLU A 155 -20.96 -3.63 -28.33
CA GLU A 155 -21.39 -2.52 -27.47
C GLU A 155 -21.07 -2.75 -26.00
N MET A 156 -21.17 -4.00 -25.51
CA MET A 156 -20.71 -4.35 -24.15
C MET A 156 -19.20 -4.13 -24.00
N ILE A 157 -18.39 -4.59 -24.95
CA ILE A 157 -16.94 -4.38 -24.96
C ILE A 157 -16.60 -2.89 -24.97
N LYS A 158 -17.29 -2.10 -25.78
CA LYS A 158 -17.13 -0.63 -25.82
C LYS A 158 -17.48 0.04 -24.49
N LYS A 159 -18.47 -0.47 -23.75
CA LYS A 159 -18.75 0.01 -22.39
C LYS A 159 -17.60 -0.29 -21.44
N TYR A 160 -17.12 -1.54 -21.41
CA TYR A 160 -15.96 -1.91 -20.59
C TYR A 160 -14.71 -1.11 -20.96
N TRP A 161 -14.52 -0.80 -22.24
CA TRP A 161 -13.42 0.05 -22.69
C TRP A 161 -13.45 1.44 -22.06
N LYS A 162 -14.62 2.07 -21.96
CA LYS A 162 -14.76 3.38 -21.28
C LYS A 162 -14.44 3.29 -19.79
N GLU A 163 -14.83 2.20 -19.13
CA GLU A 163 -14.50 1.94 -17.72
C GLU A 163 -12.98 1.76 -17.54
N THR A 164 -12.33 0.99 -18.43
CA THR A 164 -10.87 0.82 -18.45
C THR A 164 -10.15 2.15 -18.68
N GLN A 165 -10.63 2.98 -19.61
CA GLN A 165 -10.05 4.29 -19.87
C GLN A 165 -10.13 5.18 -18.61
N THR A 166 -11.29 5.21 -17.96
CA THR A 166 -11.49 5.94 -16.70
C THR A 166 -10.54 5.44 -15.60
N PHE A 167 -10.38 4.13 -15.48
CA PHE A 167 -9.42 3.53 -14.55
C PHE A 167 -7.98 3.97 -14.86
N CYS A 168 -7.56 3.94 -16.12
CA CYS A 168 -6.23 4.39 -16.55
C CYS A 168 -5.99 5.87 -16.23
N ASP A 169 -6.99 6.74 -16.44
CA ASP A 169 -6.90 8.17 -16.14
C ASP A 169 -6.77 8.43 -14.64
N ASN A 170 -7.56 7.73 -13.83
CA ASN A 170 -7.46 7.78 -12.36
C ASN A 170 -6.08 7.29 -11.89
N PHE A 171 -5.61 6.16 -12.43
CA PHE A 171 -4.30 5.61 -12.10
C PHE A 171 -3.16 6.58 -12.47
N ASN A 172 -3.21 7.21 -13.65
CA ASN A 172 -2.24 8.23 -14.06
C ASN A 172 -2.24 9.45 -13.14
N THR A 173 -3.41 9.84 -12.65
CA THR A 173 -3.55 10.96 -11.71
C THR A 173 -2.90 10.63 -10.36
N GLU A 174 -3.17 9.43 -9.83
CA GLU A 174 -2.52 8.95 -8.60
C GLU A 174 -1.00 8.86 -8.74
N LEU A 175 -0.50 8.32 -9.87
CA LEU A 175 0.94 8.27 -10.15
C LEU A 175 1.58 9.66 -10.17
N LYS A 176 0.92 10.65 -10.80
CA LYS A 176 1.40 12.04 -10.79
C LYS A 176 1.45 12.59 -9.36
N GLY A 177 0.44 12.31 -8.55
CA GLY A 177 0.42 12.68 -7.12
C GLY A 177 1.61 12.09 -6.35
N ILE A 178 1.87 10.80 -6.52
CA ILE A 178 3.00 10.10 -5.90
C ILE A 178 4.34 10.72 -6.37
N MET A 179 4.49 10.99 -7.67
CA MET A 179 5.71 11.61 -8.21
C MET A 179 5.94 13.01 -7.64
N GLN A 180 4.89 13.82 -7.51
CA GLN A 180 4.97 15.14 -6.90
C GLN A 180 5.35 15.06 -5.42
N PHE A 181 4.75 14.12 -4.68
CA PHE A 181 5.10 13.86 -3.28
C PHE A 181 6.58 13.47 -3.12
N ILE A 182 7.07 12.55 -3.96
CA ILE A 182 8.48 12.15 -3.97
C ILE A 182 9.37 13.36 -4.29
N LYS A 183 9.03 14.14 -5.32
CA LYS A 183 9.79 15.33 -5.72
C LYS A 183 9.86 16.35 -4.59
N LYS A 184 8.75 16.58 -3.87
CA LYS A 184 8.72 17.45 -2.69
C LYS A 184 9.66 16.94 -1.59
N LYS A 185 9.64 15.64 -1.32
CA LYS A 185 10.53 15.02 -0.32
C LYS A 185 12.01 15.12 -0.70
N VAL A 186 12.35 14.90 -1.96
CA VAL A 186 13.74 14.99 -2.44
C VAL A 186 14.24 16.43 -2.41
N ASN A 187 13.39 17.40 -2.78
CA ASN A 187 13.78 18.81 -2.86
C ASN A 187 13.81 19.53 -1.50
N ASN A 188 13.17 18.99 -0.47
CA ASN A 188 13.19 19.58 0.88
C ASN A 188 13.59 18.55 1.97
N PRO A 189 14.86 18.13 2.03
CA PRO A 189 15.33 17.16 3.02
C PRO A 189 15.13 17.61 4.47
N TRP A 190 15.20 18.92 4.71
CA TRP A 190 15.09 19.52 6.05
C TRP A 190 13.67 19.44 6.62
N GLU A 191 12.62 19.51 5.78
CA GLU A 191 11.25 19.25 6.21
C GLU A 191 11.05 17.79 6.65
N ASN A 192 11.62 16.84 5.90
CA ASN A 192 11.57 15.42 6.29
C ASN A 192 12.29 15.15 7.62
N LEU A 193 13.41 15.83 7.89
CA LEU A 193 14.11 15.72 9.16
C LEU A 193 13.27 16.24 10.34
N LYS A 194 12.49 17.31 10.15
CA LYS A 194 11.53 17.80 11.16
C LYS A 194 10.42 16.78 11.40
N GLU A 195 9.90 16.16 10.34
CA GLU A 195 8.86 15.14 10.42
C GLU A 195 9.36 13.89 11.17
N ILE A 196 10.58 13.42 10.87
CA ILE A 196 11.21 12.31 11.60
C ILE A 196 11.38 12.65 13.09
N LYS A 197 11.83 13.87 13.41
CA LYS A 197 11.96 14.34 14.79
C LYS A 197 10.61 14.33 15.52
N SER A 198 9.52 14.72 14.84
CA SER A 198 8.16 14.68 15.38
C SER A 198 7.63 13.26 15.60
N VAL A 199 8.01 12.29 14.75
CA VAL A 199 7.64 10.88 14.93
C VAL A 199 8.36 10.26 16.12
N TYR A 200 9.63 10.63 16.36
CA TYR A 200 10.36 10.22 17.56
C TYR A 200 9.71 10.79 18.83
N ASN A 201 9.32 12.07 18.82
CA ASN A 201 8.58 12.67 19.94
C ASN A 201 7.20 12.02 20.13
N ARG A 202 6.52 11.63 19.04
CA ARG A 202 5.22 10.93 19.11
C ARG A 202 5.30 9.51 19.65
N LYS A 203 6.47 8.84 19.59
CA LYS A 203 6.66 7.54 20.25
C LYS A 203 6.66 7.67 21.77
N GLU A 204 7.22 8.76 22.30
CA GLU A 204 7.07 9.10 23.72
C GLU A 204 5.61 9.46 24.03
N ASP A 205 4.93 10.22 23.14
CA ASP A 205 3.49 10.52 23.31
C ASP A 205 2.61 9.27 23.28
N LEU A 206 2.91 8.22 22.50
CA LEU A 206 2.03 7.03 22.48
C LEU A 206 1.97 6.35 23.85
N TYR A 207 3.10 6.23 24.55
CA TYR A 207 3.12 5.75 25.93
C TYR A 207 2.40 6.70 26.88
N GLN A 208 2.51 8.01 26.63
CA GLN A 208 1.83 9.04 27.41
C GLN A 208 0.30 9.08 27.16
N VAL A 209 -0.13 8.80 25.93
CA VAL A 209 -1.53 8.72 25.49
C VAL A 209 -2.18 7.45 26.02
N LEU A 210 -1.47 6.32 25.98
CA LEU A 210 -1.93 5.05 26.57
C LEU A 210 -2.07 5.15 28.09
N THR A 211 -1.18 5.89 28.78
CA THR A 211 -1.30 6.14 30.22
C THR A 211 -2.35 7.21 30.57
N GLN A 212 -2.73 8.07 29.62
CA GLN A 212 -3.76 9.11 29.80
C GLN A 212 -5.18 8.69 29.37
N SER A 213 -5.35 7.56 28.68
CA SER A 213 -6.68 7.05 28.31
C SER A 213 -7.40 6.52 29.56
N LYS A 214 -8.17 7.40 30.22
CA LYS A 214 -8.90 7.16 31.49
C LYS A 214 -9.91 5.99 31.48
N ASN A 215 -10.14 5.37 30.33
CA ASN A 215 -11.15 4.33 30.14
C ASN A 215 -10.56 2.92 29.95
N ILE A 216 -9.24 2.78 29.93
CA ILE A 216 -8.59 1.46 29.93
C ILE A 216 -8.23 1.17 31.38
N ASP A 217 -8.73 0.06 31.92
CA ASP A 217 -8.39 -0.40 33.26
C ASP A 217 -6.85 -0.47 33.40
N GLY A 218 -6.31 0.22 34.40
CA GLY A 218 -4.86 0.30 34.61
C GLY A 218 -4.22 -1.07 34.81
N ALA A 219 -4.97 -2.05 35.33
CA ALA A 219 -4.51 -3.43 35.41
C ALA A 219 -4.30 -4.04 34.02
N TYR A 220 -5.22 -3.79 33.09
CA TYR A 220 -5.18 -4.33 31.73
C TYR A 220 -4.04 -3.74 30.90
N LEU A 221 -3.81 -2.43 31.02
CA LEU A 221 -2.69 -1.78 30.36
C LEU A 221 -1.34 -2.32 30.87
N ASN A 222 -1.25 -2.60 32.17
CA ASN A 222 -0.04 -3.17 32.77
C ASN A 222 0.24 -4.60 32.28
N GLU A 223 -0.79 -5.45 32.10
CA GLU A 223 -0.63 -6.78 31.52
C GLU A 223 -0.14 -6.72 30.06
N VAL A 224 -0.70 -5.82 29.25
CA VAL A 224 -0.25 -5.62 27.87
C VAL A 224 1.21 -5.13 27.83
N ILE A 225 1.60 -4.24 28.74
CA ILE A 225 2.97 -3.74 28.84
C ILE A 225 3.95 -4.83 29.32
N GLU A 226 3.58 -5.63 30.33
CA GLU A 226 4.42 -6.76 30.79
C GLU A 226 4.59 -7.81 29.70
N MET A 227 3.52 -8.16 28.99
CA MET A 227 3.58 -9.10 27.88
C MET A 227 4.50 -8.60 26.76
N LEU A 228 4.35 -7.33 26.35
CA LEU A 228 5.23 -6.73 25.34
C LEU A 228 6.70 -6.70 25.79
N ARG A 229 6.96 -6.56 27.10
CA ARG A 229 8.31 -6.67 27.67
C ARG A 229 8.85 -8.10 27.67
N ASN A 230 8.03 -9.07 28.06
CA ASN A 230 8.41 -10.48 28.14
C ASN A 230 8.74 -11.06 26.75
N GLU A 231 8.07 -10.57 25.70
CA GLU A 231 8.36 -10.93 24.31
C GLU A 231 9.43 -10.04 23.66
N GLU A 232 10.09 -9.17 24.42
CA GLU A 232 11.13 -8.22 23.96
C GLU A 232 10.69 -7.31 22.80
N ILE A 233 9.40 -6.98 22.73
CA ILE A 233 8.82 -6.19 21.65
C ILE A 233 9.08 -4.70 21.90
N THR A 234 10.09 -4.18 21.21
CA THR A 234 10.50 -2.77 21.32
C THR A 234 9.78 -1.82 20.36
N ASN A 235 9.04 -2.34 19.38
CA ASN A 235 8.31 -1.54 18.40
C ASN A 235 6.84 -2.00 18.30
N CYS A 236 6.06 -1.64 19.30
CA CYS A 236 4.66 -2.06 19.46
C CYS A 236 3.80 -1.70 18.24
N LEU A 237 4.05 -0.56 17.59
CA LEU A 237 3.32 -0.18 16.37
C LEU A 237 3.62 -1.11 15.20
N LYS A 238 4.88 -1.55 15.04
CA LYS A 238 5.25 -2.52 14.01
C LYS A 238 4.67 -3.89 14.33
N PHE A 239 4.71 -4.29 15.60
CA PHE A 239 4.09 -5.51 16.11
C PHE A 239 2.60 -5.54 15.73
N PHE A 240 1.83 -4.55 16.17
CA PHE A 240 0.39 -4.46 15.89
C PHE A 240 0.01 -4.20 14.42
N SER A 241 0.97 -3.79 13.57
CA SER A 241 0.71 -3.57 12.14
C SER A 241 0.67 -4.86 11.31
N ASP A 242 1.10 -6.00 11.86
CA ASP A 242 1.13 -7.27 11.13
C ASP A 242 -0.23 -8.00 11.21
N LYS A 243 -0.77 -8.43 10.06
CA LYS A 243 -2.16 -8.92 9.92
C LYS A 243 -2.48 -10.17 10.74
N THR A 244 -1.47 -10.97 11.08
CA THR A 244 -1.61 -12.16 11.95
C THR A 244 -1.90 -11.78 13.39
N GLN A 245 -1.54 -10.58 13.83
CA GLN A 245 -1.73 -10.11 15.19
C GLN A 245 -3.04 -9.34 15.40
N LEU A 246 -3.71 -8.91 14.32
CA LEU A 246 -5.12 -8.54 14.37
C LEU A 246 -6.01 -9.72 14.76
N LYS A 247 -5.64 -10.96 14.36
CA LYS A 247 -6.30 -12.17 14.88
C LYS A 247 -6.03 -12.39 16.35
N PHE A 248 -4.85 -12.00 16.84
CA PHE A 248 -4.47 -12.09 18.25
C PHE A 248 -5.23 -11.06 19.10
N ILE A 249 -5.32 -9.81 18.65
CA ILE A 249 -6.17 -8.77 19.27
C ILE A 249 -7.65 -9.21 19.22
N ALA A 250 -8.12 -9.73 18.08
CA ALA A 250 -9.48 -10.24 17.95
C ALA A 250 -9.75 -11.41 18.90
N SER A 251 -8.82 -12.36 19.07
CA SER A 251 -8.97 -13.48 20.00
C SER A 251 -8.91 -13.05 21.46
N MET A 252 -8.07 -12.06 21.80
CA MET A 252 -8.03 -11.48 23.15
C MET A 252 -9.34 -10.78 23.48
N ILE A 253 -9.84 -9.94 22.58
CA ILE A 253 -11.14 -9.26 22.72
C ILE A 253 -12.28 -10.27 22.80
N GLN A 254 -12.23 -11.35 22.01
CA GLN A 254 -13.22 -12.42 22.04
C GLN A 254 -13.23 -13.14 23.39
N ASN A 255 -12.08 -13.54 23.91
CA ASN A 255 -11.94 -14.17 25.22
C ASN A 255 -12.41 -13.24 26.37
N ILE A 256 -12.07 -11.94 26.30
CA ILE A 256 -12.50 -10.94 27.30
C ILE A 256 -14.01 -10.71 27.23
N SER A 257 -14.57 -10.64 26.02
CA SER A 257 -16.02 -10.52 25.83
C SER A 257 -16.79 -11.74 26.33
N GLU A 258 -16.20 -12.93 26.31
CA GLU A 258 -16.80 -14.14 26.89
C GLU A 258 -16.72 -14.12 28.43
N ILE A 259 -15.64 -13.60 29.00
CA ILE A 259 -15.41 -13.56 30.46
C ILE A 259 -16.26 -12.47 31.14
N ASP A 260 -16.34 -11.26 30.59
CA ASP A 260 -17.00 -10.12 31.26
C ASP A 260 -18.52 -10.03 30.99
N PHE A 261 -19.01 -10.49 29.84
CA PHE A 261 -20.46 -10.49 29.54
C PHE A 261 -21.23 -11.66 30.17
N SER A 262 -20.55 -12.75 30.56
CA SER A 262 -21.17 -13.82 31.35
C SER A 262 -21.67 -13.33 32.72
N LYS A 263 -21.20 -12.16 33.18
CA LYS A 263 -21.55 -11.54 34.46
C LYS A 263 -22.69 -10.51 34.40
N LYS A 264 -23.15 -10.06 33.23
CA LYS A 264 -24.23 -9.04 33.13
C LYS A 264 -25.31 -9.45 32.12
N ASN A 265 -26.54 -9.55 32.61
CA ASN A 265 -27.79 -9.91 31.90
C ASN A 265 -28.17 -8.96 30.73
N TYR A 266 -27.40 -8.95 29.64
CA TYR A 266 -27.75 -8.21 28.41
C TYR A 266 -28.18 -9.14 27.26
N SER A 267 -28.92 -10.20 27.57
CA SER A 267 -29.49 -11.09 26.56
C SER A 267 -30.84 -10.54 26.08
N THR A 268 -30.80 -9.79 24.99
CA THR A 268 -31.91 -9.79 24.03
C THR A 268 -31.42 -10.43 22.74
N GLU A 269 -32.27 -11.27 22.15
CA GLU A 269 -31.94 -12.14 21.02
C GLU A 269 -31.41 -11.37 19.79
N ASN A 270 -31.83 -10.12 19.62
CA ASN A 270 -31.36 -9.21 18.58
C ASN A 270 -29.89 -8.80 18.76
N ASN A 271 -29.47 -8.53 20.00
CA ASN A 271 -28.08 -8.13 20.30
C ASN A 271 -27.13 -9.32 20.16
N ASP A 272 -27.60 -10.53 20.45
CA ASP A 272 -26.82 -11.76 20.25
C ASP A 272 -26.53 -12.04 18.78
N GLN A 273 -27.48 -11.75 17.89
CA GLN A 273 -27.30 -11.96 16.46
C GLN A 273 -26.36 -10.92 15.84
N ILE A 274 -26.51 -9.64 16.21
CA ILE A 274 -25.60 -8.56 15.81
C ILE A 274 -24.17 -8.84 16.31
N ARG A 275 -24.04 -9.36 17.54
CA ARG A 275 -22.77 -9.79 18.13
C ARG A 275 -22.10 -10.90 17.33
N LYS A 276 -22.83 -11.99 17.03
CA LYS A 276 -22.29 -13.13 16.25
C LYS A 276 -21.84 -12.70 14.86
N GLU A 277 -22.62 -11.84 14.20
CA GLU A 277 -22.30 -11.27 12.90
C GLU A 277 -21.03 -10.40 12.93
N LEU A 278 -20.88 -9.55 13.94
CA LEU A 278 -19.71 -8.68 14.09
C LEU A 278 -18.43 -9.47 14.42
N ILE A 279 -18.49 -10.41 15.35
CA ILE A 279 -17.36 -11.30 15.68
C ILE A 279 -16.91 -12.06 14.43
N LYS A 280 -17.87 -12.57 13.64
CA LYS A 280 -17.59 -13.23 12.35
C LYS A 280 -16.94 -12.27 11.35
N LYS A 281 -17.41 -11.03 11.23
CA LYS A 281 -16.81 -10.03 10.31
C LYS A 281 -15.39 -9.60 10.73
N ILE A 282 -15.11 -9.58 12.03
CA ILE A 282 -13.79 -9.23 12.58
C ILE A 282 -12.81 -10.40 12.43
N SER A 283 -13.25 -11.64 12.62
CA SER A 283 -12.38 -12.82 12.46
C SER A 283 -11.87 -13.00 11.02
N TYR A 284 -12.59 -12.44 10.04
CA TYR A 284 -12.15 -12.33 8.64
C TYR A 284 -11.38 -11.03 8.31
N GLY A 285 -11.12 -10.17 9.30
CA GLY A 285 -10.24 -9.00 9.18
C GLY A 285 -10.81 -7.82 8.38
N GLN A 286 -12.11 -7.80 8.07
CA GLN A 286 -12.67 -6.81 7.14
C GLN A 286 -13.13 -5.49 7.79
N HIS A 287 -13.49 -5.45 9.09
CA HIS A 287 -14.18 -4.27 9.66
C HIS A 287 -13.88 -3.96 11.14
N ILE A 288 -12.62 -3.98 11.57
CA ILE A 288 -12.28 -3.67 12.98
C ILE A 288 -12.70 -2.24 13.41
N ILE A 289 -12.70 -1.29 12.48
CA ILE A 289 -13.14 0.09 12.73
C ILE A 289 -14.64 0.17 13.04
N GLU A 290 -15.48 -0.63 12.38
CA GLU A 290 -16.93 -0.65 12.63
C GLU A 290 -17.25 -1.27 14.00
N PHE A 291 -16.49 -2.27 14.42
CA PHE A 291 -16.63 -2.87 15.74
C PHE A 291 -16.20 -1.93 16.87
N LEU A 292 -15.11 -1.20 16.70
CA LEU A 292 -14.67 -0.19 17.67
C LEU A 292 -15.70 0.94 17.79
N LYS A 293 -16.35 1.35 16.69
CA LYS A 293 -17.48 2.29 16.74
C LYS A 293 -18.66 1.72 17.52
N PHE A 294 -19.00 0.43 17.33
CA PHE A 294 -20.07 -0.25 18.05
C PHE A 294 -19.83 -0.28 19.56
N LEU A 295 -18.61 -0.61 20.00
CA LEU A 295 -18.25 -0.64 21.43
C LEU A 295 -18.31 0.75 22.10
N VAL A 296 -18.05 1.82 21.34
CA VAL A 296 -18.18 3.20 21.84
C VAL A 296 -19.66 3.65 21.88
N SER A 297 -20.54 3.01 21.11
CA SER A 297 -21.97 3.32 21.08
C SER A 297 -22.83 2.54 22.08
N LEU A 298 -22.24 1.58 22.80
CA LEU A 298 -22.82 0.87 23.94
C LEU A 298 -22.59 1.65 25.24
#